data_AF-A0A5B7W759-F1
#
_entry.id   AF-A0A5B7W759-F1
#
_cell.length_a   1.000
_cell.length_b   1.000
_cell.length_c   1.000
_cell.angle_alpha   90.00
_cell.angle_beta   90.00
_cell.angle_gamma   90.00
#
_symmetry.space_group_name_H-M   'P 1'
#
loop_
_entity.id
_entity.type
_entity.pdbx_description
1 polymer ?
#
loop_
_entity_poly.entity_id
_entity_poly.type
_entity_poly.pdbx_seq_one_letter_code
_entity_poly.pdbx_strand_id
1 'polypeptide(L)'
;MIKAWIKCTIFFIIGCFLLVVCAVCWLAFEAGSAHQVMRRFGGIEVVGDWSVTPSGADDLYVRAVSLRPQQDIVYDMRALQPCTEYTRECMVQEAAAINLQMISTGMILKDVDEFFEKYKPSVESFDDGCPAVYETTAIIKENEVLSRLPVERRRIAAQEVMEKIKNDGGLTYSLVTPECRSFFREKPYMARAYTLYLALIMHRAEGSFSASWVFLAVLPEMRSGAR
;
A
#
# COMPACT_ATOMS: atom_id res chain seq x y z
N MET A 1 -5.84 -15.01 -55.21
CA MET A 1 -5.26 -14.04 -54.24
C MET A 1 -6.13 -13.81 -53.01
N ILE A 2 -7.42 -13.46 -53.13
CA ILE A 2 -8.31 -13.12 -52.00
C ILE A 2 -8.42 -14.24 -50.93
N LYS A 3 -8.58 -15.51 -51.34
CA LYS A 3 -8.65 -16.66 -50.41
C LYS A 3 -7.38 -16.88 -49.57
N ALA A 4 -6.20 -16.58 -50.12
CA ALA A 4 -4.93 -16.74 -49.40
C ALA A 4 -4.73 -15.62 -48.37
N TRP A 5 -5.16 -14.41 -48.72
CA TRP A 5 -5.14 -13.25 -47.84
C TRP A 5 -6.06 -13.45 -46.62
N ILE A 6 -7.31 -13.88 -46.86
CA ILE A 6 -8.29 -14.18 -45.79
C ILE A 6 -7.75 -15.24 -44.81
N LYS A 7 -7.10 -16.31 -45.32
CA LYS A 7 -6.47 -17.32 -44.46
C LYS A 7 -5.37 -16.72 -43.58
N CYS A 8 -4.47 -15.92 -44.15
CA CYS A 8 -3.42 -15.24 -43.37
C CYS A 8 -4.01 -14.30 -42.32
N THR A 9 -5.06 -13.53 -42.65
CA THR A 9 -5.71 -12.64 -41.68
C THR A 9 -6.34 -13.42 -40.53
N ILE A 10 -7.01 -14.54 -40.82
CA ILE A 10 -7.62 -15.39 -39.79
C ILE A 10 -6.53 -16.02 -38.89
N PHE A 11 -5.44 -16.54 -39.46
CA PHE A 11 -4.33 -17.08 -38.66
C PHE A 11 -3.66 -16.01 -37.79
N PHE A 12 -3.50 -14.80 -38.31
CA PHE A 12 -2.99 -13.67 -37.54
C PHE A 12 -3.93 -13.31 -36.37
N ILE A 13 -5.24 -13.21 -36.62
CA ILE A 13 -6.24 -12.92 -35.59
C ILE A 13 -6.25 -14.01 -34.51
N ILE A 14 -6.22 -15.30 -34.90
CA ILE A 14 -6.17 -16.42 -33.95
C ILE A 14 -4.86 -16.38 -33.14
N GLY A 15 -3.72 -16.09 -33.79
CA GLY A 15 -2.44 -15.95 -33.13
C GLY A 15 -2.42 -14.79 -32.12
N CYS A 16 -2.96 -13.63 -32.49
CA CYS A 16 -3.13 -12.50 -31.59
C CYS A 16 -4.06 -12.83 -30.42
N PHE A 17 -5.19 -13.52 -30.68
CA PHE A 17 -6.12 -13.94 -29.63
C PHE A 17 -5.45 -14.89 -28.64
N LEU A 18 -4.72 -15.89 -29.12
CA LEU A 18 -3.97 -16.82 -28.26
C LEU A 18 -2.91 -16.10 -27.43
N LEU A 19 -2.18 -15.14 -28.02
CA LEU A 19 -1.21 -14.31 -27.29
C LEU A 19 -1.88 -13.52 -26.16
N VAL A 20 -3.04 -12.90 -26.43
CA VAL A 20 -3.80 -12.18 -25.42
C VAL A 20 -4.26 -13.12 -24.31
N VAL A 21 -4.81 -14.29 -24.64
CA VAL A 21 -5.24 -15.28 -23.65
C VAL A 21 -4.07 -15.76 -22.79
N CYS A 22 -2.93 -16.10 -23.40
CA CYS A 22 -1.72 -16.48 -22.66
C CYS A 22 -1.22 -15.36 -21.75
N ALA A 23 -1.22 -14.10 -22.22
CA ALA A 23 -0.84 -12.95 -21.42
C ALA A 23 -1.79 -12.74 -20.23
N VAL A 24 -3.10 -12.89 -20.43
CA VAL A 24 -4.11 -12.80 -19.36
C VAL A 24 -3.97 -13.93 -18.35
N CYS A 25 -3.78 -15.18 -18.80
CA CYS A 25 -3.57 -16.32 -17.89
C CYS A 25 -2.27 -16.17 -17.08
N TRP A 26 -1.18 -15.71 -17.72
CA TRP A 26 0.08 -15.43 -17.05
C TRP A 26 -0.08 -14.33 -16.00
N LEU A 27 -0.73 -13.21 -16.35
CA LEU A 27 -1.03 -12.14 -15.42
C LEU A 27 -1.90 -12.60 -14.25
N ALA A 28 -2.91 -13.45 -14.49
CA ALA A 28 -3.78 -13.98 -13.43
C ALA A 28 -3.01 -14.88 -12.45
N PHE A 29 -2.08 -15.70 -12.94
CA PHE A 29 -1.24 -16.56 -12.11
C PHE A 29 -0.23 -15.74 -11.30
N GLU A 30 0.47 -14.80 -11.93
CA GLU A 30 1.48 -13.94 -11.29
C GLU A 30 0.87 -12.84 -10.39
N ALA A 31 -0.41 -12.49 -10.60
CA ALA A 31 -1.18 -11.63 -9.69
C ALA A 31 -1.65 -12.38 -8.42
N GLY A 32 -1.29 -13.66 -8.27
CA GLY A 32 -1.59 -14.46 -7.09
C GLY A 32 -1.06 -13.83 -5.81
N SER A 33 0.11 -13.19 -5.84
CA SER A 33 0.69 -12.50 -4.68
C SER A 33 -0.11 -11.23 -4.31
N ALA A 34 -0.57 -10.43 -5.28
CA ALA A 34 -1.47 -9.30 -5.04
C ALA A 34 -2.81 -9.76 -4.44
N HIS A 35 -3.41 -10.82 -4.99
CA HIS A 35 -4.64 -11.40 -4.44
C HIS A 35 -4.43 -11.93 -3.02
N GLN A 36 -3.30 -12.58 -2.76
CA GLN A 36 -2.96 -13.09 -1.44
C GLN A 36 -2.81 -11.94 -0.44
N VAL A 37 -2.17 -10.82 -0.82
CA VAL A 37 -2.03 -9.63 0.01
C VAL A 37 -3.40 -9.00 0.28
N MET A 38 -4.21 -8.74 -0.75
CA MET A 38 -5.55 -8.16 -0.54
C MET A 38 -6.47 -9.05 0.31
N ARG A 39 -6.41 -10.38 0.13
CA ARG A 39 -7.20 -11.34 0.93
C ARG A 39 -6.93 -11.24 2.43
N ARG A 40 -5.75 -10.77 2.84
CA ARG A 40 -5.41 -10.58 4.27
C ARG A 40 -6.25 -9.49 4.92
N PHE A 41 -6.63 -8.46 4.17
CA PHE A 41 -7.41 -7.32 4.65
C PHE A 41 -8.92 -7.49 4.44
N GLY A 42 -9.38 -8.71 4.14
CA GLY A 42 -10.78 -8.98 3.82
C GLY A 42 -11.09 -9.01 2.32
N GLY A 43 -10.09 -8.84 1.46
CA GLY A 43 -10.22 -8.97 0.01
C GLY A 43 -10.40 -7.65 -0.73
N ILE A 44 -10.56 -7.73 -2.05
CA ILE A 44 -10.76 -6.58 -2.92
C ILE A 44 -12.05 -5.81 -2.58
N GLU A 45 -13.04 -6.49 -1.99
CA GLU A 45 -14.31 -5.89 -1.53
C GLU A 45 -14.07 -4.81 -0.48
N VAL A 46 -13.14 -5.03 0.45
CA VAL A 46 -12.81 -4.05 1.49
C VAL A 46 -12.05 -2.87 0.89
N VAL A 47 -11.04 -3.14 0.06
CA VAL A 47 -10.25 -2.08 -0.59
C VAL A 47 -11.11 -1.21 -1.51
N GLY A 48 -12.08 -1.84 -2.19
CA GLY A 48 -13.04 -1.22 -3.10
C GLY A 48 -14.28 -0.62 -2.44
N ASP A 49 -14.40 -0.67 -1.10
CA ASP A 49 -15.52 -0.05 -0.42
C ASP A 49 -15.31 1.47 -0.29
N TRP A 50 -16.05 2.21 -1.12
CA TRP A 50 -16.07 3.68 -1.13
C TRP A 50 -17.25 4.26 -0.36
N SER A 51 -18.12 3.42 0.23
CA SER A 51 -19.26 3.90 1.01
C SER A 51 -18.85 4.55 2.32
N VAL A 52 -17.66 4.19 2.82
CA VAL A 52 -17.07 4.78 4.03
C VAL A 52 -16.00 5.81 3.66
N THR A 53 -16.24 7.05 4.03
CA THR A 53 -15.30 8.17 3.84
C THR A 53 -14.57 8.48 5.14
N PRO A 54 -13.26 8.81 5.07
CA PRO A 54 -12.51 9.18 6.26
C PRO A 54 -13.03 10.51 6.84
N SER A 55 -12.85 10.71 8.14
CA SER A 55 -13.23 11.94 8.84
C SER A 55 -12.30 12.22 10.02
N GLY A 56 -12.24 13.48 10.48
CA GLY A 56 -11.37 13.87 11.59
C GLY A 56 -9.90 13.56 11.32
N ALA A 57 -9.21 12.98 12.31
CA ALA A 57 -7.80 12.59 12.19
C ALA A 57 -7.54 11.57 11.07
N ASP A 58 -8.51 10.70 10.76
CA ASP A 58 -8.36 9.70 9.71
C ASP A 58 -8.33 10.36 8.31
N ASP A 59 -9.09 11.44 8.07
CA ASP A 59 -9.05 12.19 6.79
C ASP A 59 -7.68 12.84 6.56
N LEU A 60 -7.17 13.50 7.60
CA LEU A 60 -5.84 14.09 7.58
C LEU A 60 -4.77 13.05 7.31
N TYR A 61 -4.81 11.92 8.03
CA TYR A 61 -3.88 10.82 7.83
C TYR A 61 -3.89 10.30 6.40
N VAL A 62 -5.09 9.99 5.89
CA VAL A 62 -5.31 9.42 4.57
C VAL A 62 -4.83 10.34 3.45
N ARG A 63 -5.08 11.65 3.57
CA ARG A 63 -4.54 12.66 2.63
C ARG A 63 -3.02 12.77 2.72
N ALA A 64 -2.43 12.59 3.91
CA ALA A 64 -0.99 12.68 4.14
C ALA A 64 -0.21 11.53 3.54
N VAL A 65 -0.77 10.32 3.63
CA VAL A 65 -0.19 9.09 3.08
C VAL A 65 -0.52 8.89 1.59
N SER A 66 -1.09 9.89 0.92
CA SER A 66 -1.26 9.82 -0.52
C SER A 66 0.11 9.87 -1.22
N LEU A 67 0.27 9.17 -2.36
CA LEU A 67 1.53 9.21 -3.12
C LEU A 67 1.91 10.61 -3.61
N ARG A 68 0.92 11.49 -3.73
CA ARG A 68 1.09 12.91 -4.08
C ARG A 68 0.19 13.74 -3.17
N PRO A 69 0.63 14.01 -1.94
CA PRO A 69 -0.14 14.81 -1.00
C PRO A 69 -0.43 16.19 -1.60
N GLN A 70 -1.65 16.68 -1.42
CA GLN A 70 -2.02 18.03 -1.86
C GLN A 70 -1.34 19.06 -0.96
N GLN A 71 -0.99 20.25 -1.48
CA GLN A 71 -0.26 21.26 -0.69
C GLN A 71 -1.10 21.85 0.45
N ASP A 72 -2.42 21.81 0.34
CA ASP A 72 -3.36 22.33 1.34
C ASP A 72 -3.22 21.60 2.69
N ILE A 73 -2.89 20.31 2.66
CA ILE A 73 -2.71 19.48 3.87
C ILE A 73 -1.62 20.02 4.80
N VAL A 74 -0.60 20.69 4.25
CA VAL A 74 0.47 21.30 5.06
C VAL A 74 -0.09 22.40 5.95
N TYR A 75 -1.06 23.17 5.44
CA TYR A 75 -1.74 24.21 6.22
C TYR A 75 -2.67 23.58 7.24
N ASP A 76 -3.43 22.56 6.85
CA ASP A 76 -4.32 21.83 7.76
C ASP A 76 -3.54 21.24 8.94
N MET A 77 -2.38 20.61 8.69
CA MET A 77 -1.54 20.05 9.74
C MET A 77 -0.93 21.10 10.67
N ARG A 78 -0.53 22.26 10.14
CA ARG A 78 0.00 23.36 10.95
C ARG A 78 -1.04 23.99 11.85
N ALA A 79 -2.33 23.88 11.49
CA ALA A 79 -3.43 24.38 12.29
C ALA A 79 -3.80 23.45 13.46
N LEU A 80 -3.32 22.19 13.45
CA LEU A 80 -3.57 21.25 14.53
C LEU A 80 -2.76 21.60 15.77
N GLN A 81 -3.36 21.37 16.93
CA GLN A 81 -2.62 21.46 18.19
C GLN A 81 -1.59 20.33 18.27
N PRO A 82 -0.39 20.58 18.81
CA PRO A 82 0.60 19.54 19.04
C PRO A 82 0.03 18.43 19.92
N CYS A 83 0.24 17.18 19.52
CA CYS A 83 -0.15 16.02 20.30
C CYS A 83 0.70 15.90 21.56
N THR A 84 0.12 16.16 22.72
CA THR A 84 0.77 15.98 24.02
C THR A 84 0.32 14.71 24.75
N GLU A 85 -0.76 14.10 24.28
CA GLU A 85 -1.37 12.93 24.91
C GLU A 85 -0.93 11.62 24.23
N TYR A 86 -1.02 10.52 24.99
CA TYR A 86 -0.73 9.17 24.48
C TYR A 86 -2.04 8.45 24.12
N THR A 87 -2.66 8.89 23.03
CA THR A 87 -3.96 8.37 22.55
C THR A 87 -3.88 7.92 21.09
N ARG A 88 -4.87 7.14 20.66
CA ARG A 88 -5.04 6.72 19.25
C ARG A 88 -5.06 7.91 18.31
N GLU A 89 -5.85 8.93 18.64
CA GLU A 89 -6.00 10.13 17.80
C GLU A 89 -4.66 10.85 17.63
N CYS A 90 -3.89 10.99 18.72
CA CYS A 90 -2.54 11.55 18.66
C CYS A 90 -1.59 10.70 17.82
N MET A 91 -1.64 9.36 17.94
CA MET A 91 -0.83 8.47 17.10
C MET A 91 -1.14 8.66 15.62
N VAL A 92 -2.42 8.74 15.24
CA VAL A 92 -2.84 8.95 13.84
C VAL A 92 -2.38 10.30 13.32
N GLN A 93 -2.51 11.36 14.13
CA GLN A 93 -2.07 12.70 13.75
C GLN A 93 -0.54 12.80 13.62
N GLU A 94 0.22 12.26 14.57
CA GLU A 94 1.69 12.21 14.48
C GLU A 94 2.15 11.38 13.28
N ALA A 95 1.54 10.21 13.06
CA ALA A 95 1.80 9.38 11.88
C ALA A 95 1.51 10.15 10.58
N ALA A 96 0.42 10.92 10.53
CA ALA A 96 0.10 11.74 9.38
C ALA A 96 1.21 12.76 9.09
N ALA A 97 1.67 13.48 10.12
CA ALA A 97 2.70 14.51 9.99
C ALA A 97 4.05 13.93 9.51
N ILE A 98 4.52 12.86 10.15
CA ILE A 98 5.79 12.24 9.77
C ILE A 98 5.72 11.59 8.39
N ASN A 99 4.60 10.96 8.03
CA ASN A 99 4.44 10.36 6.70
C ASN A 99 4.40 11.45 5.62
N LEU A 100 3.64 12.52 5.83
CA LEU A 100 3.61 13.66 4.91
C LEU A 100 5.03 14.19 4.67
N GLN A 101 5.80 14.36 5.75
CA GLN A 101 7.17 14.85 5.68
C GLN A 101 8.09 13.87 4.93
N MET A 102 8.03 12.57 5.26
CA MET A 102 8.80 11.53 4.58
C MET A 102 8.49 11.48 3.08
N ILE A 103 7.21 11.46 2.71
CA ILE A 103 6.75 11.37 1.32
C ILE A 103 7.13 12.64 0.54
N SER A 104 6.96 13.82 1.15
CA SER A 104 7.21 15.09 0.47
C SER A 104 8.70 15.38 0.28
N THR A 105 9.55 14.89 1.19
CA THR A 105 10.99 15.19 1.18
C THR A 105 11.87 14.02 0.72
N GLY A 106 11.35 12.79 0.73
CA GLY A 106 12.15 11.56 0.61
C GLY A 106 13.12 11.37 1.78
N MET A 107 12.89 12.07 2.91
CA MET A 107 13.77 12.06 4.07
C MET A 107 13.20 11.32 5.27
N ILE A 108 13.92 10.30 5.74
CA ILE A 108 13.71 9.68 7.04
C ILE A 108 14.45 10.54 8.07
N LEU A 109 13.68 11.29 8.86
CA LEU A 109 14.18 12.18 9.89
C LEU A 109 14.10 11.50 11.26
N LYS A 110 14.76 12.10 12.26
CA LYS A 110 14.79 11.59 13.64
C LYS A 110 13.40 11.36 14.22
N ASP A 111 12.47 12.27 13.93
CA ASP A 111 11.08 12.23 14.41
C ASP A 111 10.35 10.94 13.99
N VAL A 112 10.76 10.31 12.89
CA VAL A 112 10.22 9.03 12.44
C VAL A 112 10.62 7.90 13.40
N ASP A 113 11.88 7.87 13.83
CA ASP A 113 12.35 6.87 14.80
C ASP A 113 11.73 7.12 16.18
N GLU A 114 11.62 8.38 16.59
CA GLU A 114 10.95 8.76 17.85
C GLU A 114 9.48 8.33 17.87
N PHE A 115 8.76 8.44 16.76
CA PHE A 115 7.39 7.91 16.63
C PHE A 115 7.32 6.40 16.91
N PHE A 116 8.21 5.62 16.28
CA PHE A 116 8.21 4.17 16.46
C PHE A 116 8.56 3.80 17.90
N GLU A 117 9.56 4.43 18.50
CA GLU A 117 9.93 4.18 19.89
C GLU A 117 8.80 4.55 20.86
N LYS A 118 8.13 5.68 20.64
CA LYS A 118 7.04 6.18 21.47
C LYS A 118 5.85 5.22 21.48
N TYR A 119 5.40 4.73 20.32
CA TYR A 119 4.14 3.98 20.20
C TYR A 119 4.30 2.46 20.22
N LYS A 120 5.50 1.92 20.00
CA LYS A 120 5.77 0.47 20.05
C LYS A 120 5.23 -0.24 21.29
N PRO A 121 5.31 0.32 22.53
CA PRO A 121 4.84 -0.39 23.73
C PRO A 121 3.33 -0.57 23.82
N SER A 122 2.53 0.18 23.04
CA SER A 122 1.07 0.18 23.20
C SER A 122 0.30 0.22 21.90
N VAL A 123 0.96 -0.01 20.76
CA VAL A 123 0.30 -0.02 19.46
C VAL A 123 -0.82 -1.05 19.39
N GLU A 124 -0.66 -2.21 20.05
CA GLU A 124 -1.69 -3.25 20.15
C GLU A 124 -2.86 -2.87 21.08
N SER A 125 -2.74 -1.79 21.86
CA SER A 125 -3.86 -1.25 22.65
C SER A 125 -4.66 -0.17 21.91
N PHE A 126 -4.16 0.29 20.76
CA PHE A 126 -4.85 1.23 19.89
C PHE A 126 -5.57 0.49 18.75
N ASP A 127 -6.48 1.19 18.06
CA ASP A 127 -7.16 0.66 16.86
C ASP A 127 -7.88 -0.68 17.10
N ASP A 128 -8.51 -0.84 18.27
CA ASP A 128 -9.17 -2.08 18.70
C ASP A 128 -8.28 -3.33 18.57
N GLY A 129 -6.96 -3.14 18.69
CA GLY A 129 -5.96 -4.20 18.58
C GLY A 129 -5.31 -4.32 17.19
N CYS A 130 -5.66 -3.49 16.21
CA CYS A 130 -5.05 -3.53 14.89
C CYS A 130 -3.96 -2.45 14.69
N PRO A 131 -2.67 -2.81 14.60
CA PRO A 131 -1.58 -1.82 14.48
C PRO A 131 -1.43 -1.24 13.07
N ALA A 132 -2.52 -1.04 12.32
CA ALA A 132 -2.51 -0.68 10.89
C ALA A 132 -1.80 0.65 10.61
N VAL A 133 -1.99 1.67 11.45
CA VAL A 133 -1.38 3.00 11.28
C VAL A 133 0.13 2.94 11.47
N TYR A 134 0.57 2.26 12.53
CA TYR A 134 1.99 2.02 12.81
C TYR A 134 2.64 1.22 11.68
N GLU A 135 1.99 0.14 11.28
CA GLU A 135 2.49 -0.79 10.26
C GLU A 135 2.53 -0.12 8.87
N THR A 136 1.55 0.70 8.52
CA THR A 136 1.59 1.52 7.30
C THR A 136 2.74 2.51 7.32
N THR A 137 2.95 3.20 8.44
CA THR A 137 4.09 4.12 8.61
C THR A 137 5.43 3.37 8.48
N ALA A 138 5.53 2.15 9.01
CA ALA A 138 6.71 1.30 8.88
C ALA A 138 6.99 0.93 7.42
N ILE A 139 5.96 0.57 6.67
CA ILE A 139 6.05 0.29 5.23
C ILE A 139 6.47 1.54 4.44
N ILE A 140 5.94 2.73 4.79
CA ILE A 140 6.32 4.00 4.15
C ILE A 140 7.80 4.29 4.39
N LYS A 141 8.27 4.17 5.64
CA LYS A 141 9.69 4.31 5.99
C LYS A 141 10.55 3.34 5.18
N GLU A 142 10.17 2.07 5.13
CA GLU A 142 10.93 1.04 4.41
C GLU A 142 10.98 1.34 2.90
N ASN A 143 9.89 1.81 2.31
CA ASN A 143 9.86 2.27 0.93
C ASN A 143 10.87 3.41 0.66
N GLU A 144 11.05 4.33 1.61
CA GLU A 144 12.05 5.40 1.54
C GLU A 144 13.49 4.89 1.78
N VAL A 145 13.68 3.88 2.63
CA VAL A 145 14.99 3.21 2.75
C VAL A 145 15.38 2.59 1.41
N LEU A 146 14.46 1.83 0.81
CA LEU A 146 14.67 1.16 -0.47
C LEU A 146 14.91 2.15 -1.61
N SER A 147 14.24 3.30 -1.63
CA SER A 147 14.39 4.31 -2.68
C SER A 147 15.82 4.86 -2.79
N ARG A 148 16.56 4.85 -1.68
CA ARG A 148 17.95 5.35 -1.58
C ARG A 148 19.01 4.33 -1.97
N LEU A 149 18.65 3.05 -2.04
CA LEU A 149 19.59 2.00 -2.43
C LEU A 149 19.85 2.03 -3.94
N PRO A 150 21.07 1.64 -4.39
CA PRO A 150 21.33 1.32 -5.80
C PRO A 150 20.37 0.23 -6.31
N VAL A 151 20.03 0.26 -7.60
CA VAL A 151 18.97 -0.58 -8.21
C VAL A 151 19.11 -2.06 -7.86
N GLU A 152 20.31 -2.61 -7.99
CA GLU A 152 20.60 -4.02 -7.77
C GLU A 152 20.41 -4.42 -6.31
N ARG A 153 20.84 -3.57 -5.36
CA ARG A 153 20.65 -3.80 -3.92
C ARG A 153 19.20 -3.57 -3.51
N ARG A 154 18.54 -2.57 -4.10
CA ARG A 154 17.14 -2.25 -3.86
C ARG A 154 16.25 -3.44 -4.18
N ARG A 155 16.49 -4.10 -5.31
CA ARG A 155 15.69 -5.25 -5.72
C ARG A 155 15.78 -6.40 -4.71
N ILE A 156 17.00 -6.77 -4.32
CA ILE A 156 17.22 -7.87 -3.35
C ILE A 156 16.58 -7.51 -2.00
N ALA A 157 16.84 -6.31 -1.48
CA ALA A 157 16.27 -5.87 -0.21
C ALA A 157 14.72 -5.81 -0.25
N ALA A 158 14.14 -5.34 -1.36
CA ALA A 158 12.69 -5.32 -1.52
C ALA A 158 12.08 -6.73 -1.59
N GLN A 159 12.78 -7.70 -2.19
CA GLN A 159 12.35 -9.11 -2.18
C GLN A 159 12.35 -9.67 -0.76
N GLU A 160 13.42 -9.44 0.02
CA GLU A 160 13.50 -9.86 1.42
C GLU A 160 12.38 -9.26 2.27
N VAL A 161 12.10 -7.96 2.10
CA VAL A 161 10.98 -7.27 2.76
C VAL A 161 9.64 -7.91 2.39
N MET A 162 9.40 -8.18 1.10
CA MET A 162 8.16 -8.82 0.65
C MET A 162 8.01 -10.26 1.16
N GLU A 163 9.10 -11.02 1.22
CA GLU A 163 9.10 -12.37 1.80
C GLU A 163 8.77 -12.34 3.30
N LYS A 164 9.36 -11.39 4.03
CA LYS A 164 9.04 -11.17 5.45
C LYS A 164 7.56 -10.86 5.64
N ILE A 165 7.03 -9.86 4.92
CA ILE A 165 5.61 -9.49 4.98
C ILE A 165 4.72 -10.69 4.61
N LYS A 166 5.13 -11.49 3.63
CA LYS A 166 4.41 -12.69 3.24
C LYS A 166 4.36 -13.72 4.37
N ASN A 167 5.46 -13.95 5.08
CA ASN A 167 5.55 -14.97 6.13
C ASN A 167 4.93 -14.50 7.45
N ASP A 168 5.19 -13.26 7.84
CA ASP A 168 4.85 -12.74 9.17
C ASP A 168 3.48 -12.03 9.19
N GLY A 169 2.95 -11.69 8.00
CA GLY A 169 1.69 -10.97 7.86
C GLY A 169 1.81 -9.45 8.01
N GLY A 170 3.03 -8.95 8.13
CA GLY A 170 3.41 -7.53 8.16
C GLY A 170 4.92 -7.39 8.30
N LEU A 171 5.43 -6.17 8.28
CA LEU A 171 6.84 -5.82 8.44
C LEU A 171 7.27 -5.78 9.90
N THR A 172 6.45 -5.19 10.77
CA THR A 172 6.72 -5.13 12.23
C THR A 172 5.67 -5.92 13.01
N TYR A 173 4.40 -5.69 12.74
CA TYR A 173 3.29 -6.39 13.38
C TYR A 173 2.45 -7.11 12.33
N SER A 174 1.89 -8.26 12.71
CA SER A 174 1.00 -8.98 11.81
C SER A 174 -0.33 -8.26 11.68
N LEU A 175 -0.75 -7.99 10.44
CA LEU A 175 -2.10 -7.48 10.15
C LEU A 175 -3.10 -8.61 9.83
N VAL A 176 -2.66 -9.87 9.92
CA VAL A 176 -3.48 -11.06 9.62
C VAL A 176 -4.19 -11.55 10.88
N THR A 177 -4.90 -10.64 11.55
CA THR A 177 -5.61 -10.90 12.82
C THR A 177 -7.12 -10.69 12.66
N PRO A 178 -7.97 -11.29 13.53
CA PRO A 178 -9.40 -10.99 13.57
C PRO A 178 -9.70 -9.51 13.76
N GLU A 179 -8.94 -8.83 14.62
CA GLU A 179 -9.08 -7.42 14.98
C GLU A 179 -8.84 -6.55 13.75
N CYS A 180 -7.75 -6.81 13.02
CA CYS A 180 -7.46 -6.10 11.79
C CYS A 180 -8.49 -6.34 10.68
N ARG A 181 -9.10 -7.53 10.63
CA ARG A 181 -10.20 -7.77 9.68
C ARG A 181 -11.44 -6.94 9.99
N SER A 182 -11.78 -6.71 11.25
CA SER A 182 -12.87 -5.79 11.62
C SER A 182 -12.48 -4.35 11.29
N PHE A 183 -11.29 -3.95 11.74
CA PHE A 183 -10.75 -2.61 11.53
C PHE A 183 -10.79 -2.19 10.05
N PHE A 184 -10.30 -3.04 9.14
CA PHE A 184 -10.28 -2.69 7.72
C PHE A 184 -11.67 -2.67 7.08
N ARG A 185 -12.63 -3.46 7.56
CA ARG A 185 -14.03 -3.38 7.10
C ARG A 185 -14.68 -2.07 7.53
N GLU A 186 -14.37 -1.61 8.73
CA GLU A 186 -14.86 -0.32 9.24
C GLU A 186 -14.12 0.87 8.62
N LYS A 187 -12.86 0.67 8.23
CA LYS A 187 -11.96 1.71 7.70
C LYS A 187 -11.27 1.26 6.41
N PRO A 188 -12.01 1.08 5.32
CA PRO A 188 -11.47 0.57 4.05
C PRO A 188 -10.38 1.48 3.45
N TYR A 189 -10.45 2.79 3.71
CA TYR A 189 -9.41 3.74 3.31
C TYR A 189 -8.02 3.46 3.94
N MET A 190 -7.97 2.87 5.14
CA MET A 190 -6.70 2.48 5.75
C MET A 190 -6.10 1.26 5.04
N ALA A 191 -6.94 0.31 4.61
CA ALA A 191 -6.51 -0.83 3.79
C ALA A 191 -5.98 -0.36 2.42
N ARG A 192 -6.63 0.64 1.81
CA ARG A 192 -6.15 1.28 0.57
C ARG A 192 -4.76 1.87 0.77
N ALA A 193 -4.56 2.67 1.83
CA ALA A 193 -3.26 3.28 2.12
C ALA A 193 -2.16 2.23 2.31
N TYR A 194 -2.39 1.19 3.11
CA TYR A 194 -1.41 0.12 3.31
C TYR A 194 -1.07 -0.62 2.00
N THR A 195 -2.11 -1.01 1.25
CA THR A 195 -1.96 -1.75 -0.02
C THR A 195 -1.19 -0.94 -1.06
N LEU A 196 -1.39 0.37 -1.09
CA LEU A 196 -0.70 1.29 -2.00
C LEU A 196 0.82 1.23 -1.82
N TYR A 197 1.31 1.29 -0.58
CA TYR A 197 2.75 1.21 -0.33
C TYR A 197 3.31 -0.21 -0.46
N LEU A 198 2.52 -1.25 -0.16
CA LEU A 198 2.93 -2.61 -0.50
C LEU A 198 3.12 -2.77 -2.00
N ALA A 199 2.25 -2.17 -2.82
CA ALA A 199 2.39 -2.18 -4.27
C ALA A 199 3.73 -1.52 -4.69
N LEU A 200 4.11 -0.41 -4.06
CA LEU A 200 5.39 0.24 -4.32
C LEU A 200 6.62 -0.61 -3.95
N ILE A 201 6.55 -1.41 -2.89
CA ILE A 201 7.62 -2.36 -2.54
C ILE A 201 7.63 -3.52 -3.54
N MET A 202 6.46 -4.07 -3.91
CA MET A 202 6.33 -5.08 -4.97
C MET A 202 6.94 -4.63 -6.30
N HIS A 203 6.72 -3.36 -6.67
CA HIS A 203 7.31 -2.78 -7.88
C HIS A 203 8.84 -2.85 -7.84
N ARG A 204 9.44 -2.51 -6.69
CA ARG A 204 10.90 -2.52 -6.49
C ARG A 204 11.48 -3.93 -6.40
N ALA A 205 10.71 -4.88 -5.88
CA ALA A 205 11.13 -6.29 -5.78
C ALA A 205 11.23 -6.96 -7.16
N GLU A 206 10.49 -6.47 -8.16
CA GLU A 206 10.41 -7.02 -9.51
C GLU A 206 10.15 -8.55 -9.52
N GLY A 207 10.49 -9.24 -10.61
CA GLY A 207 10.36 -10.69 -10.72
C GLY A 207 8.92 -11.15 -10.51
N SER A 208 8.71 -12.08 -9.58
CA SER A 208 7.40 -12.64 -9.19
C SER A 208 6.41 -11.63 -8.61
N PHE A 209 6.85 -10.40 -8.32
CA PHE A 209 5.98 -9.32 -7.84
C PHE A 209 5.56 -8.35 -8.95
N SER A 210 6.14 -8.45 -10.15
CA SER A 210 5.92 -7.49 -11.24
C SER A 210 4.45 -7.42 -11.68
N ALA A 211 3.81 -8.58 -11.86
CA ALA A 211 2.39 -8.62 -12.24
C ALA A 211 1.47 -8.17 -11.09
N SER A 212 1.86 -8.48 -9.85
CA SER A 212 1.12 -8.09 -8.65
C SER A 212 1.12 -6.57 -8.46
N TRP A 213 2.25 -5.91 -8.69
CA TRP A 213 2.33 -4.45 -8.77
C TRP A 213 1.43 -3.89 -9.88
N VAL A 214 1.55 -4.40 -11.11
CA VAL A 214 0.78 -3.89 -12.25
C VAL A 214 -0.72 -4.03 -12.00
N PHE A 215 -1.14 -5.16 -11.44
CA PHE A 215 -2.53 -5.39 -11.05
C PHE A 215 -3.02 -4.33 -10.06
N LEU A 216 -2.26 -4.06 -8.99
CA LEU A 216 -2.65 -3.03 -8.01
C LEU A 216 -2.63 -1.62 -8.61
N ALA A 217 -1.65 -1.31 -9.47
CA ALA A 217 -1.52 0.01 -10.10
C ALA A 217 -2.66 0.35 -11.10
N VAL A 218 -3.37 -0.65 -11.62
CA VAL A 218 -4.53 -0.44 -12.49
C VAL A 218 -5.85 -0.31 -11.74
N LEU A 219 -5.90 -0.67 -10.46
CA LEU A 219 -7.09 -0.51 -9.63
C LEU A 219 -7.42 0.97 -9.44
N PRO A 220 -8.66 1.42 -9.74
CA PRO A 220 -9.12 2.78 -9.45
C PRO A 220 -8.84 3.22 -8.00
N GLU A 221 -8.99 2.28 -7.06
CA GLU A 221 -8.72 2.38 -5.62
C GLU A 221 -7.31 2.86 -5.29
N MET A 222 -6.33 2.44 -6.09
CA MET A 222 -4.93 2.81 -5.89
C MET A 222 -4.57 4.10 -6.62
N ARG A 223 -5.30 4.46 -7.69
CA ARG A 223 -5.03 5.64 -8.53
C ARG A 223 -5.56 6.95 -7.95
N SER A 224 -6.72 6.91 -7.30
CA SER A 224 -7.27 8.10 -6.62
C SER A 224 -6.55 8.41 -5.32
N GLY A 225 -5.69 7.49 -4.85
CA GLY A 225 -4.78 7.66 -3.72
C GLY A 225 -5.54 7.94 -2.45
N ALA A 226 -6.01 6.88 -1.78
CA ALA A 226 -6.71 6.94 -0.50
C ALA A 226 -7.62 8.20 -0.41
N ARG A 227 -8.56 8.35 -1.33
CA ARG A 227 -9.67 9.31 -1.14
C ARG A 227 -10.84 8.62 -0.44
#